data_AF-A0A430FC12-F1
#
_entry.id   AF-A0A430FC12-F1
#
_cell.length_a   1.000
_cell.length_b   1.000
_cell.length_c   1.000
_cell.angle_alpha   90.00
_cell.angle_beta   90.00
_cell.angle_gamma   90.00
#
_symmetry.space_group_name_H-M   'P 1'
#
loop_
_entity.id
_entity.type
_entity.pdbx_description
1 polymer ?
#
loop_
_entity_poly.entity_id
_entity_poly.type
_entity_poly.pdbx_seq_one_letter_code
_entity_poly.pdbx_strand_id
1 'polypeptide(L)'
;MTWEKSNEEYQNTVSTFPFTLRNGDSFPNNMSDDGGKSTLYAEGWGQDQAYFYWECSTERYILDNHQTDSAGTQEALNDLRKMTETNWYKTYIEDPDNNFVNDVITPAGLGDVSMLQEFYQSDCIWYRKINNIN
;
A
#
# COMPACT_ATOMS: atom_id res chain seq x y z
N MET A 1 0.22 -7.14 20.88
CA MET A 1 0.39 -8.58 20.55
C MET A 1 1.85 -8.88 20.17
N THR A 2 2.28 -10.13 20.16
CA THR A 2 3.65 -10.48 19.71
C THR A 2 3.76 -10.34 18.18
N TRP A 3 4.99 -10.35 17.66
CA TRP A 3 5.22 -10.34 16.22
C TRP A 3 4.54 -11.52 15.53
N GLU A 4 4.60 -12.73 16.10
CA GLU A 4 4.00 -13.93 15.48
C GLU A 4 2.49 -13.79 15.33
N LYS A 5 1.81 -13.23 16.34
CA LYS A 5 0.36 -12.99 16.29
C LYS A 5 -0.01 -11.94 15.24
N SER A 6 0.77 -10.86 15.16
CA SER A 6 0.54 -9.84 14.13
C SER A 6 0.92 -10.35 12.74
N ASN A 7 1.89 -11.27 12.61
CA ASN A 7 2.21 -11.91 11.34
C ASN A 7 1.13 -12.91 10.90
N GLU A 8 0.50 -13.62 11.85
CA GLU A 8 -0.68 -14.44 11.59
C GLU A 8 -1.85 -13.59 11.08
N GLU A 9 -2.08 -12.41 11.69
CA GLU A 9 -3.07 -11.44 11.23
C GLU A 9 -2.78 -10.95 9.80
N TYR A 10 -1.52 -10.65 9.49
CA TYR A 10 -1.06 -10.33 8.13
C TYR A 10 -1.36 -11.47 7.14
N GLN A 11 -0.97 -12.70 7.47
CA GLN A 11 -1.18 -13.86 6.59
C GLN A 11 -2.67 -14.14 6.35
N ASN A 12 -3.49 -14.02 7.38
CA ASN A 12 -4.94 -14.15 7.26
C ASN A 12 -5.52 -13.06 6.35
N THR A 13 -5.06 -11.82 6.51
CA THR A 13 -5.45 -10.69 5.66
C THR A 13 -5.05 -10.94 4.21
N VAL A 14 -3.81 -11.33 3.94
CA VAL A 14 -3.29 -11.65 2.60
C VAL A 14 -4.12 -12.74 1.92
N SER A 15 -4.53 -13.78 2.65
CA SER A 15 -5.30 -14.91 2.08
C SER A 15 -6.68 -14.51 1.55
N THR A 16 -7.20 -13.38 1.99
CA THR A 16 -8.53 -12.85 1.61
C THR A 16 -8.45 -11.43 1.04
N PHE A 17 -7.26 -10.99 0.64
CA PHE A 17 -7.03 -9.61 0.25
C PHE A 17 -7.87 -9.24 -0.97
N PRO A 18 -8.63 -8.12 -0.94
CA PRO A 18 -9.66 -7.84 -1.94
C PRO A 18 -9.12 -7.30 -3.26
N PHE A 19 -7.83 -6.97 -3.33
CA PHE A 19 -7.21 -6.34 -4.50
C PHE A 19 -6.05 -7.18 -5.04
N THR A 20 -5.85 -7.09 -6.35
CA THR A 20 -4.73 -7.74 -7.04
C THR A 20 -3.48 -6.88 -6.91
N LEU A 21 -2.34 -7.52 -6.58
CA LEU A 21 -1.03 -6.87 -6.65
C LEU A 21 -0.63 -6.57 -8.10
N ARG A 22 0.15 -5.50 -8.30
CA ARG A 22 0.61 -5.07 -9.63
C ARG A 22 2.06 -5.47 -9.85
N ASN A 23 2.61 -5.19 -11.03
CA ASN A 23 4.01 -5.51 -11.41
C ASN A 23 4.40 -7.00 -11.37
N GLY A 24 3.43 -7.92 -11.28
CA GLY A 24 3.71 -9.34 -11.06
C GLY A 24 4.19 -9.65 -9.63
N ASP A 25 4.02 -8.70 -8.71
CA ASP A 25 4.41 -8.86 -7.31
C ASP A 25 3.57 -9.95 -6.65
N SER A 26 4.16 -10.54 -5.61
CA SER A 26 3.45 -11.39 -4.66
C SER A 26 3.63 -10.81 -3.27
N PHE A 27 2.64 -11.04 -2.40
CA PHE A 27 2.78 -10.70 -1.00
C PHE A 27 3.97 -11.48 -0.41
N PRO A 28 4.83 -10.84 0.39
CA PRO A 28 5.87 -11.56 1.11
C PRO A 28 5.22 -12.54 2.10
N ASN A 29 5.91 -13.65 2.38
CA ASN A 29 5.41 -14.68 3.31
C ASN A 29 5.19 -14.15 4.74
N ASN A 30 5.90 -13.08 5.10
CA ASN A 30 5.81 -12.45 6.40
C ASN A 30 5.72 -10.94 6.25
N MET A 31 5.07 -10.28 7.21
CA MET A 31 5.09 -8.83 7.34
C MET A 31 6.50 -8.32 7.67
N SER A 32 6.69 -7.00 7.60
CA SER A 32 7.94 -6.36 8.01
C SER A 32 8.31 -6.74 9.43
N ASP A 33 9.58 -7.13 9.62
CA ASP A 33 10.19 -7.27 10.94
C ASP A 33 11.04 -6.03 11.20
N ASP A 34 10.82 -5.38 12.35
CA ASP A 34 11.61 -4.23 12.77
C ASP A 34 12.98 -4.62 13.37
N GLY A 35 13.32 -5.91 13.31
CA GLY A 35 14.54 -6.51 13.84
C GLY A 35 14.43 -6.78 15.33
N GLY A 36 13.22 -7.07 15.83
CA GLY A 36 12.95 -7.25 17.26
C GLY A 36 13.09 -5.99 18.10
N LYS A 37 12.97 -4.80 17.49
CA LYS A 37 12.98 -3.52 18.22
C LYS A 37 11.68 -3.31 18.98
N SER A 38 10.57 -3.80 18.44
CA SER A 38 9.27 -3.80 19.08
C SER A 38 9.02 -5.15 19.72
N THR A 39 8.67 -5.11 21.00
CA THR A 39 8.25 -6.30 21.75
C THR A 39 6.74 -6.53 21.68
N LEU A 40 5.97 -5.49 21.32
CA LEU A 40 4.52 -5.54 21.18
C LEU A 40 4.06 -4.69 19.99
N TYR A 41 3.10 -5.24 19.25
CA TYR A 41 2.41 -4.61 18.13
C TYR A 41 0.96 -4.29 18.49
N ALA A 42 0.39 -3.26 17.87
CA ALA A 42 -1.04 -2.99 17.98
C ALA A 42 -1.87 -4.09 17.28
N GLU A 43 -3.12 -4.25 17.68
CA GLU A 43 -4.09 -5.00 16.89
C GLU A 43 -4.40 -4.22 15.60
N GLY A 44 -4.54 -4.93 14.48
CA GLY A 44 -4.65 -4.31 13.16
C GLY A 44 -3.30 -4.12 12.46
N TRP A 45 -2.17 -4.24 13.17
CA TRP A 45 -0.86 -3.99 12.57
C TRP A 45 -0.54 -4.95 11.42
N GLY A 46 -0.88 -6.24 11.57
CA GLY A 46 -0.67 -7.21 10.50
C GLY A 46 -1.50 -6.89 9.27
N GLN A 47 -2.76 -6.52 9.49
CA GLN A 47 -3.66 -6.07 8.45
C GLN A 47 -3.12 -4.83 7.73
N ASP A 48 -2.65 -3.82 8.47
CA ASP A 48 -2.06 -2.59 7.94
C ASP A 48 -0.88 -2.89 7.02
N GLN A 49 0.03 -3.78 7.43
CA GLN A 49 1.19 -4.16 6.62
C GLN A 49 0.78 -4.77 5.27
N ALA A 50 -0.33 -5.50 5.19
CA ALA A 50 -0.84 -6.04 3.93
C ALA A 50 -1.38 -4.92 3.03
N TYR A 51 -2.16 -3.99 3.58
CA TYR A 51 -2.69 -2.86 2.81
C TYR A 51 -1.59 -1.94 2.29
N PHE A 52 -0.64 -1.54 3.15
CA PHE A 52 0.48 -0.71 2.74
C PHE A 52 1.37 -1.40 1.70
N TYR A 53 1.61 -2.71 1.81
CA TYR A 53 2.36 -3.43 0.78
C TYR A 53 1.67 -3.38 -0.58
N TRP A 54 0.35 -3.57 -0.61
CA TRP A 54 -0.45 -3.50 -1.83
C TRP A 54 -0.51 -2.08 -2.42
N GLU A 55 -0.67 -1.07 -1.57
CA GLU A 55 -0.65 0.34 -1.94
C GLU A 55 0.67 0.68 -2.64
N CYS A 56 1.80 0.33 -2.01
CA CYS A 56 3.14 0.53 -2.59
C CYS A 56 3.36 -0.19 -3.93
N SER A 57 2.84 -1.41 -4.09
CA SER A 57 2.86 -2.12 -5.37
C SER A 57 2.08 -1.36 -6.46
N THR A 58 0.94 -0.78 -6.07
CA THR A 58 0.06 -0.03 -6.96
C THR A 58 0.64 1.34 -7.33
N GLU A 59 1.19 2.06 -6.36
CA GLU A 59 1.90 3.32 -6.58
C GLU A 59 3.10 3.13 -7.50
N ARG A 60 3.93 2.10 -7.27
CA ARG A 60 5.04 1.78 -8.16
C ARG A 60 4.55 1.58 -9.59
N TYR A 61 3.48 0.79 -9.77
CA TYR A 61 2.94 0.54 -11.11
C TYR A 61 2.54 1.85 -11.80
N ILE A 62 1.89 2.78 -11.09
CA ILE A 62 1.55 4.10 -11.61
C ILE A 62 2.82 4.87 -12.00
N LEU A 63 3.81 4.95 -11.10
CA LEU A 63 5.06 5.67 -11.36
C LEU A 63 5.82 5.13 -12.57
N ASP A 64 5.89 3.81 -12.71
CA ASP A 64 6.60 3.14 -13.81
C ASP A 64 5.86 3.29 -15.15
N ASN A 65 4.54 3.50 -15.16
CA ASN A 65 3.71 3.36 -16.37
C ASN A 65 2.89 4.60 -16.75
N HIS A 66 2.85 5.66 -15.93
CA HIS A 66 1.99 6.84 -16.18
C HIS A 66 2.19 7.51 -17.55
N GLN A 67 3.34 7.30 -18.21
CA GLN A 67 3.65 7.85 -19.54
C GLN A 67 3.40 6.87 -20.69
N THR A 68 3.24 5.58 -20.42
CA THR A 68 3.27 4.51 -21.44
C THR A 68 2.03 3.63 -21.45
N ASP A 69 1.32 3.52 -20.32
CA ASP A 69 0.09 2.74 -20.20
C ASP A 69 -0.98 3.55 -19.43
N SER A 70 -1.67 4.41 -20.16
CA SER A 70 -2.70 5.28 -19.59
C SER A 70 -3.90 4.50 -19.03
N ALA A 71 -4.27 3.39 -19.68
CA ALA A 71 -5.43 2.60 -19.28
C ALA A 71 -5.15 1.85 -17.97
N GLY A 72 -4.00 1.17 -17.90
CA GLY A 72 -3.57 0.50 -16.68
C GLY A 72 -3.34 1.48 -15.53
N THR A 73 -2.72 2.63 -15.80
CA THR A 73 -2.51 3.68 -14.79
C THR A 73 -3.84 4.18 -14.21
N GLN A 74 -4.84 4.42 -15.07
CA GLN A 74 -6.16 4.86 -14.61
C GLN A 74 -6.86 3.77 -13.78
N GLU A 75 -6.71 2.50 -14.14
CA GLU A 75 -7.23 1.38 -13.34
C GLU A 75 -6.57 1.31 -11.96
N ALA A 76 -5.24 1.47 -11.88
CA ALA A 76 -4.49 1.50 -10.63
C ALA A 76 -4.93 2.66 -9.71
N LEU A 77 -5.12 3.85 -10.27
CA LEU A 77 -5.65 5.00 -9.52
C LEU A 77 -7.08 4.77 -9.02
N ASN A 78 -7.91 4.08 -9.81
CA ASN A 78 -9.26 3.72 -9.39
C ASN A 78 -9.24 2.70 -8.25
N ASP A 79 -8.29 1.77 -8.24
CA ASP A 79 -8.16 0.82 -7.14
C ASP A 79 -7.65 1.51 -5.86
N LEU A 80 -6.69 2.43 -5.93
CA LEU A 80 -6.30 3.26 -4.78
C LEU A 80 -7.51 4.01 -4.22
N ARG A 81 -8.39 4.53 -5.09
CA ARG A 81 -9.63 5.18 -4.66
C ARG A 81 -10.58 4.19 -3.98
N LYS A 82 -10.77 2.98 -4.52
CA LYS A 82 -11.60 1.95 -3.87
C LYS A 82 -11.05 1.51 -2.52
N MET A 83 -9.73 1.51 -2.34
CA MET A 83 -9.11 1.22 -1.03
C MET A 83 -9.64 2.18 0.05
N THR A 84 -9.81 3.47 -0.27
CA THR A 84 -10.35 4.47 0.67
C THR A 84 -11.79 4.18 1.11
N GLU A 85 -12.51 3.36 0.35
CA GLU A 85 -13.89 2.97 0.65
C GLU A 85 -13.97 1.73 1.56
N THR A 86 -12.86 1.01 1.75
CA THR A 86 -12.82 -0.21 2.57
C THR A 86 -13.08 0.08 4.05
N ASN A 87 -13.59 -0.93 4.78
CA ASN A 87 -13.73 -0.82 6.23
C ASN A 87 -12.37 -0.62 6.92
N TRP A 88 -11.30 -1.21 6.37
CA TRP A 88 -9.95 -1.03 6.89
C TRP A 88 -9.55 0.45 6.86
N TYR A 89 -9.60 1.10 5.69
CA TYR A 89 -9.19 2.50 5.55
C TYR A 89 -9.99 3.41 6.49
N LYS A 90 -11.31 3.23 6.52
CA LYS A 90 -12.22 4.00 7.40
C LYS A 90 -11.98 3.78 8.90
N THR A 91 -11.36 2.67 9.27
CA THR A 91 -11.09 2.32 10.67
C THR A 91 -9.72 2.82 11.12
N TYR A 92 -8.71 2.72 10.26
CA TYR A 92 -7.30 2.89 10.67
C TYR A 92 -6.63 4.14 10.09
N ILE A 93 -7.17 4.74 9.03
CA ILE A 93 -6.58 5.92 8.40
C ILE A 93 -7.40 7.17 8.74
N GLU A 94 -6.76 8.13 9.39
CA GLU A 94 -7.35 9.44 9.69
C GLU A 94 -7.18 10.38 8.50
N ASP A 95 -8.16 10.35 7.58
CA ASP A 95 -8.20 11.22 6.41
C ASP A 95 -9.60 11.85 6.23
N PRO A 96 -10.05 12.71 7.16
CA PRO A 96 -11.40 13.26 7.16
C PRO A 96 -11.68 14.20 5.97
N ASP A 97 -10.63 14.82 5.43
CA ASP A 97 -10.72 15.75 4.31
C ASP A 97 -10.48 15.06 2.95
N ASN A 98 -10.28 13.73 2.96
CA ASN A 98 -10.02 12.91 1.77
C ASN A 98 -8.78 13.40 0.99
N ASN A 99 -7.75 13.83 1.72
CA ASN A 99 -6.51 14.40 1.20
C ASN A 99 -5.76 13.39 0.34
N PHE A 100 -5.79 12.11 0.68
CA PHE A 100 -5.14 11.10 -0.17
C PHE A 100 -5.76 11.08 -1.58
N VAL A 101 -7.08 11.18 -1.66
CA VAL A 101 -7.77 11.29 -2.95
C VAL A 101 -7.52 12.64 -3.63
N ASN A 102 -7.64 13.74 -2.89
CA ASN A 102 -7.64 15.08 -3.44
C ASN A 102 -6.24 15.56 -3.87
N ASP A 103 -5.22 15.19 -3.10
CA ASP A 103 -3.86 15.71 -3.26
C ASP A 103 -2.91 14.68 -3.87
N VAL A 104 -3.23 13.38 -3.83
CA VAL A 104 -2.37 12.32 -4.39
C VAL A 104 -3.02 11.69 -5.63
N ILE A 105 -4.18 11.05 -5.48
CA ILE A 105 -4.81 10.27 -6.57
C ILE A 105 -5.31 11.18 -7.70
N THR A 106 -5.97 12.28 -7.37
CA THR A 106 -6.59 13.16 -8.38
C THR A 106 -5.54 13.87 -9.26
N PRO A 107 -4.48 14.48 -8.72
CA PRO A 107 -3.40 15.04 -9.52
C PRO A 107 -2.67 13.99 -10.38
N ALA A 108 -2.43 12.79 -9.83
CA ALA A 108 -1.82 11.69 -10.59
C ALA A 108 -2.67 11.27 -11.80
N GLY A 109 -3.99 11.29 -11.68
CA GLY A 109 -4.92 11.07 -12.80
C GLY A 109 -4.89 12.16 -13.87
N LEU A 110 -4.37 13.35 -13.55
CA LEU A 110 -4.13 14.44 -14.49
C LEU A 110 -2.69 14.44 -15.03
N GLY A 111 -1.88 13.45 -14.66
CA GLY A 111 -0.49 13.29 -15.08
C GLY A 111 0.55 13.90 -14.13
N ASP A 112 0.12 14.54 -13.04
CA ASP A 112 1.03 15.03 -12.01
C ASP A 112 1.22 13.98 -10.90
N VAL A 113 2.28 13.18 -11.04
CA VAL A 113 2.60 12.09 -10.11
C VAL A 113 3.54 12.51 -8.97
N SER A 114 3.80 13.80 -8.79
CA SER A 114 4.80 14.29 -7.83
C SER A 114 4.50 13.89 -6.38
N MET A 115 3.28 14.15 -5.90
CA MET A 115 2.87 13.78 -4.54
C MET A 115 2.85 12.27 -4.34
N LEU A 116 2.40 11.51 -5.35
CA LEU A 116 2.42 10.04 -5.31
C LEU A 116 3.86 9.51 -5.23
N GLN A 117 4.80 10.16 -5.92
CA GLN A 117 6.22 9.83 -5.81
C GLN A 117 6.78 10.12 -4.42
N GLU A 118 6.37 11.21 -3.77
CA GLU A 118 6.78 11.54 -2.40
C GLU A 118 6.28 10.51 -1.38
N PHE A 119 5.01 10.09 -1.48
CA PHE A 119 4.43 9.02 -0.66
C PHE A 119 5.19 7.71 -0.86
N TYR A 120 5.38 7.29 -2.11
CA TYR A 120 6.14 6.08 -2.42
C TYR A 120 7.59 6.13 -1.88
N GLN A 121 8.24 7.28 -1.93
CA GLN A 121 9.61 7.43 -1.44
C GLN A 121 9.71 7.45 0.09
N SER A 122 8.69 7.92 0.80
CA SER A 122 8.70 8.01 2.26
C SER A 122 8.18 6.74 2.92
N ASP A 123 7.10 6.17 2.40
CA ASP A 123 6.34 5.12 3.10
C ASP A 123 6.65 3.72 2.57
N CYS A 124 7.04 3.58 1.29
CA CYS A 124 7.30 2.28 0.67
C CYS A 124 8.73 1.75 0.84
N ILE A 125 9.42 2.12 1.92
CA ILE A 125 10.81 1.68 2.18
C ILE A 125 10.88 0.15 2.27
N TRP A 126 9.97 -0.47 3.03
CA TRP A 126 9.97 -1.93 3.19
C TRP A 126 9.64 -2.65 1.87
N TYR A 127 8.59 -2.22 1.18
CA TYR A 127 8.21 -2.74 -0.14
C TYR A 127 9.38 -2.68 -1.13
N ARG A 128 10.04 -1.52 -1.23
CA ARG A 128 11.21 -1.34 -2.12
C ARG A 128 12.36 -2.25 -1.75
N LYS A 129 12.70 -2.34 -0.46
CA LYS A 129 13.80 -3.18 0.02
C LYS A 129 13.60 -4.66 -0.35
N ILE A 130 12.42 -5.22 -0.12
CA ILE A 130 12.20 -6.65 -0.36
C ILE A 130 12.07 -6.99 -1.85
N ASN A 131 11.70 -6.00 -2.67
CA ASN A 131 11.62 -6.13 -4.13
C ASN A 131 12.90 -5.68 -4.86
N ASN A 132 13.99 -5.37 -4.12
CA ASN A 132 15.27 -4.90 -4.66
C ASN A 132 15.15 -3.65 -5.56
N ILE A 133 14.30 -2.71 -5.14
CA ILE A 133 14.07 -1.43 -5.80
C ILE A 133 14.86 -0.37 -5.04
N ASN A 134 15.65 0.44 -5.76
CA ASN A 134 16.42 1.55 -5.18
C ASN A 134 15.59 2.83 -5.12
#